data_AF-A0A1Y3BR39-F1
#
_entry.id   AF-A0A1Y3BR39-F1
#
_cell.length_a   1.000
_cell.length_b   1.000
_cell.length_c   1.000
_cell.angle_alpha   90.00
_cell.angle_beta   90.00
_cell.angle_gamma   90.00
#
_symmetry.space_group_name_H-M   'P 1'
#
loop_
_entity.id
_entity.type
_entity.pdbx_description
1 polymer ?
#
loop_
_entity_poly.entity_id
_entity_poly.type
_entity_poly.pdbx_seq_one_letter_code
_entity_poly.pdbx_strand_id
1 'polypeptide(L)'
;MAASGLNCEESDCSKSNTIIEKWSHLAQLTEFALTMKETLNGINKESFNNFVLRIGINQGPITAGVIGARKPHYDIWGNTVNVASRMESTGKAGCIQVVQETMEILKEFDFIFEQRGLVSVKGKGKLMTYYLIGKKK
;
A
#
# COMPACT_ATOMS: atom_id res chain seq x y z
N MET A 1 -0.62 -5.77 -8.74
CA MET A 1 -1.13 -4.49 -8.20
C MET A 1 -2.43 -4.79 -7.48
N ALA A 2 -2.67 -4.16 -6.32
CA ALA A 2 -3.90 -4.31 -5.55
C ALA A 2 -4.30 -2.93 -4.98
N ALA A 3 -5.59 -2.72 -4.75
CA ALA A 3 -6.13 -1.49 -4.17
C ALA A 3 -7.29 -1.83 -3.21
N SER A 4 -7.49 -1.00 -2.19
CA SER A 4 -8.60 -1.09 -1.23
C SER A 4 -9.35 0.24 -1.14
N GLY A 5 -10.53 0.24 -0.51
CA GLY A 5 -11.37 1.43 -0.39
C GLY A 5 -12.22 1.76 -1.64
N LEU A 6 -12.37 0.80 -2.56
CA LEU A 6 -13.21 0.92 -3.77
C LEU A 6 -14.62 0.35 -3.58
N ASN A 7 -14.79 -0.58 -2.65
CA ASN A 7 -16.09 -1.10 -2.25
C ASN A 7 -16.53 -0.32 -1.01
N CYS A 8 -17.27 0.76 -1.21
CA CYS A 8 -17.96 1.46 -0.13
C CYS A 8 -19.46 1.25 -0.38
N GLU A 9 -20.13 0.49 0.48
CA GLU A 9 -21.58 0.47 0.47
C GLU A 9 -22.09 1.83 0.97
N GLU A 10 -23.11 2.39 0.32
CA GLU A 10 -23.61 3.75 0.59
C GLU A 10 -24.03 4.00 2.06
N SER A 11 -24.16 2.93 2.86
CA SER A 11 -24.47 2.97 4.30
C SER A 11 -23.31 3.40 5.21
N ASP A 12 -22.05 3.25 4.81
CA ASP A 12 -20.88 3.52 5.67
C ASP A 12 -20.45 4.99 5.68
N CYS A 13 -20.89 5.76 4.68
CA CYS A 13 -20.49 7.15 4.52
C CYS A 13 -21.13 8.12 5.53
N SER A 14 -22.10 7.66 6.32
CA SER A 14 -23.00 8.55 7.09
C SER A 14 -23.05 8.33 8.61
N LYS A 15 -22.30 7.37 9.21
CA LYS A 15 -22.54 7.05 10.63
C LYS A 15 -21.36 6.94 11.60
N SER A 16 -20.09 7.06 11.21
CA SER A 16 -19.04 7.36 12.21
C SER A 16 -17.77 7.96 11.61
N ASN A 17 -17.26 8.99 12.30
CA ASN A 17 -16.15 9.85 11.88
C ASN A 17 -14.80 9.39 12.44
N THR A 18 -14.68 8.13 12.87
CA THR A 18 -13.42 7.67 13.48
C THR A 18 -12.37 7.39 12.39
N ILE A 19 -11.11 7.74 12.69
CA ILE A 19 -9.95 7.44 11.84
C ILE A 19 -9.89 5.93 11.54
N ILE A 20 -10.28 5.11 12.52
CA ILE A 20 -10.25 3.65 12.45
C ILE A 20 -11.19 3.13 11.37
N GLU A 21 -12.45 3.56 11.36
CA GLU A 21 -13.41 3.10 10.35
C GLU A 21 -13.04 3.59 8.95
N LYS A 22 -12.67 4.88 8.84
CA LYS A 22 -12.28 5.47 7.56
C LYS A 22 -11.10 4.76 6.92
N TRP A 23 -10.10 4.36 7.71
CA TRP A 23 -8.84 3.82 7.21
C TRP A 23 -8.65 2.32 7.46
N SER A 24 -9.69 1.62 7.93
CA SER A 24 -9.66 0.17 8.15
C SER A 24 -9.23 -0.59 6.89
N HIS A 25 -9.71 -0.16 5.71
CA HIS A 25 -9.34 -0.76 4.43
C HIS A 25 -7.83 -0.64 4.13
N LEU A 26 -7.16 0.42 4.61
CA LEU A 26 -5.73 0.63 4.40
C LEU A 26 -4.91 -0.28 5.33
N ALA A 27 -5.38 -0.46 6.56
CA ALA A 27 -4.79 -1.42 7.49
C ALA A 27 -4.91 -2.86 6.97
N GLN A 28 -6.08 -3.26 6.46
CA GLN A 28 -6.30 -4.56 5.84
C GLN A 28 -5.40 -4.80 4.62
N LEU A 29 -5.23 -3.79 3.75
CA LEU A 29 -4.32 -3.87 2.60
C LEU A 29 -2.85 -4.04 3.04
N THR A 30 -2.47 -3.40 4.15
CA THR A 30 -1.13 -3.49 4.72
C THR A 30 -0.89 -4.85 5.34
N GLU A 31 -1.88 -5.41 6.03
CA GLU A 31 -1.85 -6.77 6.57
C GLU A 31 -1.75 -7.81 5.45
N PHE A 32 -2.53 -7.64 4.38
CA PHE A 32 -2.41 -8.45 3.16
C PHE A 32 -0.99 -8.44 2.60
N ALA A 33 -0.32 -7.28 2.55
CA ALA A 33 1.06 -7.18 2.08
C ALA A 33 2.07 -7.93 2.99
N LEU A 34 1.84 -7.94 4.31
CA LEU A 34 2.65 -8.74 5.25
C LEU A 34 2.43 -10.25 5.02
N THR A 35 1.17 -10.67 4.91
CA THR A 35 0.84 -12.08 4.61
C THR A 35 1.42 -12.53 3.28
N MET A 36 1.43 -11.67 2.24
CA MET A 36 2.11 -12.00 0.97
C MET A 36 3.59 -12.32 1.15
N LYS A 37 4.30 -11.58 2.03
CA LYS A 37 5.71 -11.87 2.33
C LYS A 37 5.87 -13.22 3.04
N GLU A 38 4.98 -13.54 3.97
CA GLU A 38 4.99 -14.82 4.68
C GLU A 38 4.72 -16.00 3.73
N THR A 39 3.73 -15.86 2.86
CA THR A 39 3.42 -16.88 1.83
C THR A 39 4.59 -17.09 0.88
N LEU A 40 5.26 -16.02 0.44
CA LEU A 40 6.46 -16.14 -0.39
C LEU A 40 7.59 -16.90 0.33
N ASN A 41 7.77 -16.65 1.64
CA ASN A 41 8.75 -17.38 2.43
C ASN A 41 8.41 -18.88 2.50
N GLY A 42 7.12 -19.25 2.53
CA GLY A 42 6.68 -20.63 2.39
C GLY A 42 7.08 -21.23 1.03
N ILE A 43 6.78 -20.52 -0.07
CA ILE A 43 7.13 -20.95 -1.43
C ILE A 43 8.65 -21.11 -1.60
N ASN A 44 9.45 -20.19 -1.05
CA ASN A 44 10.90 -20.25 -1.09
C ASN A 44 11.46 -21.52 -0.41
N LYS A 45 10.86 -21.93 0.70
CA LYS A 45 11.25 -23.16 1.41
C LYS A 45 10.96 -24.41 0.59
N GLU A 46 9.82 -24.45 -0.10
CA GLU A 46 9.41 -25.62 -0.89
C GLU A 46 10.12 -25.69 -2.25
N SER A 47 10.43 -24.53 -2.84
CA SER A 47 10.96 -24.42 -4.20
C SER A 47 12.49 -24.35 -4.25
N PHE A 48 13.18 -24.36 -3.10
CA PHE A 48 14.63 -24.12 -2.98
C PHE A 48 15.10 -22.86 -3.73
N ASN A 49 14.24 -21.84 -3.75
CA ASN A 49 14.49 -20.55 -4.40
C ASN A 49 14.51 -19.43 -3.36
N ASN A 50 15.03 -18.27 -3.74
CA ASN A 50 15.08 -17.08 -2.88
C ASN A 50 14.42 -15.87 -3.56
N PHE A 51 13.13 -15.98 -3.82
CA PHE A 51 12.34 -14.86 -4.31
C PHE A 51 12.20 -13.81 -3.21
N VAL A 52 12.27 -12.54 -3.60
CA VAL A 52 12.17 -11.42 -2.66
C VAL A 52 11.12 -10.44 -3.16
N LEU A 53 10.12 -10.17 -2.32
CA LEU A 53 9.10 -9.17 -2.63
C LEU A 53 9.56 -7.77 -2.26
N ARG A 54 9.22 -6.82 -3.13
CA ARG A 54 9.37 -5.38 -2.88
C ARG A 54 8.02 -4.75 -3.10
N ILE A 55 7.52 -4.02 -2.10
CA ILE A 55 6.15 -3.51 -2.11
C ILE A 55 6.18 -2.02 -1.78
N GLY A 56 5.41 -1.24 -2.52
CA GLY A 56 5.13 0.17 -2.23
C GLY A 56 3.65 0.37 -1.91
N ILE A 57 3.35 1.04 -0.81
CA ILE A 57 1.98 1.37 -0.39
C ILE A 57 1.85 2.89 -0.29
N ASN A 58 0.71 3.40 -0.76
CA ASN A 58 0.33 4.80 -0.61
C ASN A 58 -1.20 4.91 -0.54
N GLN A 59 -1.69 6.02 0.02
CA GLN A 59 -3.11 6.37 0.05
C GLN A 59 -3.35 7.72 -0.62
N GLY A 60 -4.58 7.92 -1.10
CA GLY A 60 -5.02 9.18 -1.69
C GLY A 60 -6.12 8.98 -2.73
N PRO A 61 -6.62 10.07 -3.34
CA PRO A 61 -7.65 10.01 -4.36
C PRO A 61 -7.16 9.28 -5.62
N ILE A 62 -8.04 8.51 -6.24
CA ILE A 62 -7.80 7.82 -7.51
C ILE A 62 -9.02 7.97 -8.42
N THR A 63 -8.82 7.67 -9.70
CA THR A 63 -9.88 7.54 -10.69
C THR A 63 -9.92 6.10 -11.15
N ALA A 64 -11.05 5.43 -10.98
CA ALA A 64 -11.27 4.07 -11.46
C ALA A 64 -12.20 4.08 -12.67
N GLY A 65 -12.02 3.16 -13.61
CA GLY A 65 -12.89 3.05 -14.76
C GLY A 65 -12.65 1.79 -15.58
N VAL A 66 -13.52 1.59 -16.57
CA VAL A 66 -13.39 0.51 -17.55
C VAL A 66 -13.01 1.13 -18.89
N ILE A 67 -11.90 0.67 -19.46
CA ILE A 67 -11.44 1.06 -20.80
C ILE A 67 -11.62 -0.07 -21.79
N GLY A 68 -11.79 0.29 -23.07
CA GLY A 68 -11.89 -0.67 -24.17
C GLY A 68 -13.33 -1.07 -24.52
N ALA A 69 -13.72 -0.84 -25.77
CA ALA A 69 -15.06 -1.15 -26.26
C ALA A 69 -15.29 -2.63 -26.58
N ARG A 70 -14.24 -3.34 -27.06
CA ARG A 70 -14.33 -4.76 -27.43
C ARG A 70 -13.89 -5.72 -26.32
N LYS A 71 -12.97 -5.26 -25.48
CA LYS A 71 -12.42 -6.01 -24.34
C LYS A 71 -12.39 -5.05 -23.16
N PRO A 72 -13.48 -4.97 -22.38
CA PRO A 72 -13.54 -4.08 -21.23
C PRO A 72 -12.47 -4.49 -20.22
N HIS A 73 -11.65 -3.52 -19.81
CA HIS A 73 -10.57 -3.71 -18.84
C HIS A 73 -10.73 -2.68 -17.72
N TYR A 74 -10.90 -3.16 -16.50
CA TYR A 74 -10.97 -2.30 -15.32
C TYR A 74 -9.56 -1.89 -14.91
N ASP A 75 -9.35 -0.59 -14.71
CA ASP A 75 -8.05 -0.04 -14.31
C ASP A 75 -8.24 1.21 -13.43
N ILE A 76 -7.18 1.56 -12.70
CA ILE A 76 -7.14 2.70 -11.78
C ILE A 76 -5.97 3.62 -12.11
N TRP A 77 -6.25 4.93 -12.13
CA TRP A 77 -5.27 5.97 -12.44
C TRP A 77 -5.23 7.03 -11.35
N GLY A 78 -4.14 7.80 -11.35
CA GLY A 78 -4.01 8.97 -10.49
C GLY A 78 -2.60 9.12 -9.93
N ASN A 79 -2.35 10.30 -9.36
CA ASN A 79 -1.06 10.58 -8.74
C ASN A 79 -0.76 9.62 -7.58
N THR A 80 -1.80 9.18 -6.85
CA THR A 80 -1.67 8.20 -5.76
C THR A 80 -1.05 6.89 -6.21
N VAL A 81 -1.50 6.35 -7.36
CA VAL A 81 -0.96 5.12 -7.97
C VAL A 81 0.48 5.33 -8.41
N ASN A 82 0.79 6.49 -9.00
CA ASN A 82 2.15 6.84 -9.39
C ASN A 82 3.09 6.90 -8.18
N VAL A 83 2.67 7.49 -7.07
CA VAL A 83 3.48 7.53 -5.83
C VAL A 83 3.66 6.13 -5.25
N ALA A 84 2.63 5.28 -5.21
CA ALA A 84 2.76 3.89 -4.77
C ALA A 84 3.78 3.10 -5.63
N SER A 85 3.71 3.24 -6.96
CA SER A 85 4.67 2.65 -7.89
C SER A 85 6.10 3.19 -7.67
N ARG A 86 6.25 4.45 -7.27
CA ARG A 86 7.56 5.02 -6.88
C ARG A 86 8.06 4.46 -5.56
N MET A 87 7.19 4.23 -4.57
CA MET A 87 7.59 3.58 -3.32
C MET A 87 8.06 2.15 -3.56
N GLU A 88 7.42 1.43 -4.47
CA GLU A 88 7.85 0.09 -4.86
C GLU A 88 9.19 0.14 -5.61
N SER A 89 9.29 0.91 -6.70
CA SER A 89 10.49 0.93 -7.56
C SER A 89 11.74 1.47 -6.87
N THR A 90 11.60 2.40 -5.93
CA THR A 90 12.72 2.92 -5.11
C THR A 90 12.98 2.09 -3.86
N GLY A 91 12.09 1.15 -3.51
CA GLY A 91 12.18 0.25 -2.36
C GLY A 91 13.42 -0.64 -2.33
N LYS A 92 13.87 -0.98 -1.12
CA LYS A 92 14.80 -2.09 -0.91
C LYS A 92 14.06 -3.42 -1.09
N ALA A 93 14.72 -4.39 -1.72
CA ALA A 93 14.18 -5.74 -1.83
C ALA A 93 13.90 -6.32 -0.43
N GLY A 94 12.72 -6.91 -0.24
CA GLY A 94 12.28 -7.51 1.01
C GLY A 94 11.53 -6.53 1.92
N CYS A 95 11.49 -5.24 1.55
CA CYS A 95 10.86 -4.20 2.35
C CYS A 95 9.53 -3.75 1.74
N ILE A 96 8.66 -3.28 2.62
CA ILE A 96 7.42 -2.57 2.27
C ILE A 96 7.68 -1.09 2.56
N GLN A 97 7.60 -0.23 1.54
CA GLN A 97 7.86 1.19 1.67
C GLN A 97 6.59 2.01 1.59
N VAL A 98 6.51 3.03 2.45
CA VAL A 98 5.42 4.00 2.51
C VAL A 98 5.95 5.43 2.58
N VAL A 99 5.11 6.39 2.20
CA VAL A 99 5.32 7.82 2.47
C VAL A 99 4.91 8.17 3.91
N GLN A 100 5.37 9.32 4.38
CA GLN A 100 5.09 9.82 5.74
C GLN A 100 3.59 9.84 6.06
N GLU A 101 2.76 10.36 5.17
CA GLU A 101 1.32 10.52 5.40
C GLU A 101 0.60 9.18 5.54
N THR A 102 1.07 8.15 4.84
CA THR A 102 0.54 6.77 4.94
C THR A 102 0.99 6.12 6.24
N MET A 103 2.24 6.35 6.64
CA MET A 103 2.80 5.85 7.89
C MET A 103 2.08 6.42 9.11
N GLU A 104 1.77 7.72 9.11
CA GLU A 104 1.05 8.39 10.20
C GLU A 104 -0.33 7.78 10.44
N ILE A 105 -1.07 7.45 9.38
CA ILE A 105 -2.36 6.76 9.51
C ILE A 105 -2.17 5.34 10.05
N LEU A 106 -1.22 4.58 9.51
CA LEU A 106 -1.01 3.18 9.89
C LEU A 106 -0.47 3.03 11.32
N LYS A 107 0.17 4.05 11.89
CA LYS A 107 0.55 4.05 13.31
C LYS A 107 -0.66 3.88 14.25
N GLU A 108 -1.82 4.43 13.88
CA GLU A 108 -3.07 4.27 14.64
C GLU A 108 -3.61 2.83 14.63
N PHE A 109 -3.05 1.96 13.78
CA PHE A 109 -3.37 0.52 13.68
C PHE A 109 -2.21 -0.37 14.16
N ASP A 110 -1.35 0.16 15.05
CA ASP A 110 -0.24 -0.55 15.69
C ASP A 110 0.87 -1.04 14.73
N PHE A 111 0.96 -0.46 13.52
CA PHE A 111 2.05 -0.78 12.60
C PHE A 111 3.37 -0.06 12.99
N ILE A 112 4.47 -0.78 12.85
CA ILE A 112 5.80 -0.35 13.29
C ILE A 112 6.67 0.12 12.11
N PHE A 113 7.05 1.38 12.23
CA PHE A 113 7.90 2.25 11.41
C PHE A 113 9.42 2.10 11.58
N GLU A 114 10.21 1.93 10.52
CA GLU A 114 11.61 2.41 10.48
C GLU A 114 11.75 3.56 9.48
N GLN A 115 12.41 4.65 9.89
CA GLN A 115 12.66 5.77 8.99
C GLN A 115 13.72 5.40 7.96
N ARG A 116 13.38 5.52 6.67
CA ARG A 116 14.31 5.33 5.56
C ARG A 116 15.06 6.62 5.23
N GLY A 117 14.33 7.74 5.18
CA GLY A 117 14.86 9.04 4.75
C GLY A 117 14.15 9.60 3.51
N LEU A 118 14.76 10.62 2.91
CA LEU A 118 14.20 11.35 1.78
C LEU A 118 14.41 10.61 0.45
N VAL A 119 13.34 10.43 -0.32
CA VAL A 119 13.35 9.85 -1.66
C VAL A 119 12.81 10.85 -2.66
N SER A 120 13.51 11.00 -3.79
CA SER A 120 13.08 11.92 -4.86
C SER A 120 11.97 11.30 -5.69
N VAL A 121 10.83 11.97 -5.74
CA VAL A 121 9.64 11.57 -6.49
C VAL A 121 9.34 12.62 -7.56
N LYS A 122 9.32 12.19 -8.83
CA LYS A 122 9.06 13.07 -9.97
C LYS A 122 7.73 13.80 -9.78
N GLY A 123 7.75 15.14 -9.83
CA GLY A 123 6.57 15.99 -9.67
C GLY A 123 6.14 16.26 -8.21
N LYS A 124 6.76 15.61 -7.23
CA LYS A 124 6.49 15.82 -5.78
C LYS A 124 7.70 16.33 -5.00
N GLY A 125 8.90 16.31 -5.58
CA GLY A 125 10.12 16.71 -4.88
C GLY A 125 10.67 15.57 -4.02
N LYS A 126 11.23 15.91 -2.85
CA LYS A 126 11.76 14.90 -1.90
C LYS A 126 10.69 14.59 -0.86
N LEU A 127 10.28 13.32 -0.78
CA LEU A 127 9.32 12.86 0.22
C LEU A 127 10.05 12.07 1.32
N MET A 128 9.64 12.27 2.57
CA MET A 128 10.10 11.43 3.67
C MET A 128 9.42 10.05 3.57
N THR A 129 10.21 9.00 3.71
CA THR A 129 9.75 7.62 3.50
C THR A 129 10.16 6.72 4.66
N TYR A 130 9.38 5.65 4.83
CA TYR A 130 9.52 4.71 5.93
C TYR A 130 9.38 3.28 5.41
N TYR A 131 10.02 2.34 6.10
CA TYR A 131 9.82 0.92 5.90
C TYR A 131 8.93 0.34 6.99
N LEU A 132 7.94 -0.44 6.59
CA LEU A 132 7.13 -1.21 7.52
C LEU A 132 7.92 -2.42 8.03
N ILE A 133 8.06 -2.52 9.35
CA ILE A 133 8.77 -3.60 10.04
C ILE A 133 7.80 -4.71 10.44
N GLY A 134 6.60 -4.36 10.90
CA GLY A 134 5.59 -5.31 11.33
C GLY A 134 4.41 -4.63 12.03
N LYS A 135 3.62 -5.39 12.78
CA LYS A 135 2.50 -4.92 13.59
C LYS A 135 2.72 -5.36 15.04
N LYS A 136 2.49 -4.47 16.00
CA LYS A 136 2.55 -4.82 17.42
C LYS A 136 1.42 -5.81 17.72
N LYS A 137 1.76 -6.93 18.36
CA LYS A 137 0.79 -7.92 18.83
C LYS A 137 0.25 -7.52 20.19
#